data_AF-A0A1V5XBK5-F1
#
_entry.id   AF-A0A1V5XBK5-F1
#
_cell.length_a   1.000
_cell.length_b   1.000
_cell.length_c   1.000
_cell.angle_alpha   90.00
_cell.angle_beta   90.00
_cell.angle_gamma   90.00
#
_symmetry.space_group_name_H-M   'P 1'
#
loop_
_entity.id
_entity.type
_entity.pdbx_description
1 polymer ?
#
loop_
_entity_poly.entity_id
_entity_poly.type
_entity_poly.pdbx_seq_one_letter_code
_entity_poly.pdbx_strand_id
1 'polypeptide(L)'
;MMTNIELANKLKNIAKNYKTLYVMGCFGAPMTATNKKRYTQNHSYNRQAARTAMINAASADTFGFDCVCLIKGVLWGWSGDKNAIYGGASYASNGVPDIGADTMITVCKNVSTDFSKIEIGEAVWMEGHIGVYVGDGLAVECTPRWDNKVQITACNRNVSGYNRRNWTKHGKLPYVTYTQQTTPSTDTTVKGIDVSKWQGEIDWNKVKADGVKFAMIRLGYGSADGNSCGLDGYFEKNVANALKAGIDIGCYFYSYATSVAAAKKEAAYVVSVLQKYKGVFTYPVAFDLEDKTQQNLGKTVLTDMVIAFGDAIEKAGFYCSLYSNLNWLKNYLDDSKLKRFDHWLAQWASAPTYTGAFGMWQSSSTGKVNGISGNVDTDIAYKDYPTIIKNAKLNGFTGSGQTPTVPTQPDPQPSASFKKGDLVKITGTKYYSGKTIPAWVKAKNWYVLQVNGSRVVIDKSEDGKHAICSPVNAADLQLVNAKPSKTVDELAREVIRGLWGNGTDRKNRLTAAGYDYNAVQARVNELLK
;
A
#
# COMPACT_ATOMS: atom_id res chain seq x y z
N MET A 1 -27.74 8.99 3.77
CA MET A 1 -27.70 9.69 2.47
C MET A 1 -26.38 9.32 1.81
N MET A 2 -26.40 8.90 0.54
CA MET A 2 -25.19 8.48 -0.19
C MET A 2 -24.28 9.69 -0.43
N THR A 3 -22.96 9.52 -0.37
CA THR A 3 -22.01 10.58 -0.73
C THR A 3 -21.89 10.76 -2.25
N ASN A 4 -21.43 11.93 -2.68
CA ASN A 4 -21.18 12.23 -4.09
C ASN A 4 -20.16 11.30 -4.74
N ILE A 5 -19.16 10.85 -3.97
CA ILE A 5 -18.14 9.90 -4.42
C ILE A 5 -18.68 8.47 -4.55
N GLU A 6 -19.48 8.01 -3.58
CA GLU A 6 -20.14 6.70 -3.67
C GLU A 6 -21.09 6.64 -4.86
N LEU A 7 -21.86 7.70 -5.11
CA LEU A 7 -22.74 7.79 -6.27
C LEU A 7 -21.96 7.67 -7.58
N ALA A 8 -20.89 8.46 -7.74
CA ALA A 8 -20.06 8.43 -8.95
C ALA A 8 -19.40 7.06 -9.17
N ASN A 9 -18.89 6.43 -8.11
CA ASN A 9 -18.28 5.10 -8.20
C ASN A 9 -19.30 4.02 -8.55
N LYS A 10 -20.49 4.07 -7.96
CA LYS A 10 -21.56 3.12 -8.23
C LYS A 10 -22.06 3.24 -9.67
N LEU A 11 -22.21 4.45 -10.19
CA LEU A 11 -22.55 4.70 -11.59
C LEU A 11 -21.46 4.21 -12.56
N LYS A 12 -20.18 4.46 -12.25
CA LYS A 12 -19.04 3.91 -13.02
C LYS A 12 -19.05 2.38 -13.03
N ASN A 13 -19.35 1.75 -11.89
CA ASN A 13 -19.47 0.30 -11.77
C ASN A 13 -20.62 -0.25 -12.64
N ILE A 14 -21.80 0.39 -12.60
CA ILE A 14 -22.94 0.01 -13.44
C ILE A 14 -22.57 0.05 -14.93
N ALA A 15 -21.94 1.14 -15.38
CA ALA A 15 -21.56 1.31 -16.79
C ALA A 15 -20.54 0.27 -17.28
N LYS A 16 -19.65 -0.22 -16.39
CA LYS A 16 -18.55 -1.12 -16.75
C LYS A 16 -18.91 -2.60 -16.59
N ASN A 17 -19.66 -2.94 -15.55
CA ASN A 17 -19.71 -4.31 -15.04
C ASN A 17 -21.12 -4.93 -15.11
N TYR A 18 -22.14 -4.18 -15.52
CA TYR A 18 -23.51 -4.70 -15.63
C TYR A 18 -24.01 -4.65 -17.07
N LYS A 19 -24.72 -5.70 -17.48
CA LYS A 19 -25.54 -5.67 -18.69
C LYS A 19 -26.69 -4.70 -18.45
N THR A 20 -26.72 -3.61 -19.19
CA THR A 20 -27.79 -2.62 -19.08
C THR A 20 -28.38 -2.32 -20.44
N LEU A 21 -29.63 -1.85 -20.45
CA LEU A 21 -30.35 -1.44 -21.64
C LEU A 21 -31.14 -0.16 -21.35
N TYR A 22 -31.19 0.76 -22.32
CA TYR A 22 -32.09 1.90 -22.21
C TYR A 22 -33.56 1.46 -22.34
N VAL A 23 -34.33 1.65 -21.28
CA VAL A 23 -35.75 1.30 -21.19
C VAL A 23 -36.49 2.44 -20.49
N MET A 24 -37.35 3.16 -21.22
CA MET A 24 -38.03 4.36 -20.70
C MET A 24 -38.89 4.00 -19.47
N GLY A 25 -38.73 4.74 -18.38
CA GLY A 25 -39.43 4.54 -17.12
C GLY A 25 -38.95 3.35 -16.28
N CYS A 26 -37.85 2.69 -16.64
CA CYS A 26 -37.29 1.60 -15.85
C CYS A 26 -36.17 2.13 -14.94
N PHE A 27 -36.16 1.73 -13.66
CA PHE A 27 -35.16 2.15 -12.66
C PHE A 27 -34.32 0.98 -12.14
N GLY A 28 -33.93 0.07 -13.03
CA GLY A 28 -32.99 -1.00 -12.73
C GLY A 28 -33.62 -2.37 -12.56
N ALA A 29 -34.80 -2.62 -13.15
CA ALA A 29 -35.40 -3.95 -13.14
C ALA A 29 -34.63 -4.92 -14.06
N PRO A 30 -34.40 -6.18 -13.63
CA PRO A 30 -33.88 -7.21 -14.52
C PRO A 30 -34.90 -7.52 -15.62
N MET A 31 -34.46 -7.75 -16.86
CA MET A 31 -35.31 -8.00 -18.03
C MET A 31 -35.84 -9.44 -18.05
N THR A 32 -36.48 -9.86 -16.96
CA THR A 32 -37.25 -11.10 -16.87
C THR A 32 -38.44 -11.06 -17.83
N ALA A 33 -39.03 -12.22 -18.15
CA ALA A 33 -40.21 -12.28 -19.03
C ALA A 33 -41.36 -11.35 -18.55
N THR A 34 -41.62 -11.33 -17.25
CA THR A 34 -42.62 -10.43 -16.63
C THR A 34 -42.28 -8.96 -16.82
N ASN A 35 -41.02 -8.57 -16.57
CA ASN A 35 -40.60 -7.17 -16.70
C ASN A 35 -40.57 -6.73 -18.17
N LYS A 36 -40.18 -7.59 -19.11
CA LYS A 36 -40.26 -7.30 -20.55
C LYS A 36 -41.71 -7.00 -20.97
N LYS A 37 -42.68 -7.82 -20.56
CA LYS A 37 -44.11 -7.58 -20.84
C LYS A 37 -44.57 -6.24 -20.28
N ARG A 38 -44.18 -5.89 -19.06
CA ARG A 38 -44.50 -4.60 -18.44
C ARG A 38 -43.89 -3.43 -19.21
N TYR A 39 -42.58 -3.45 -19.46
CA TYR A 39 -41.86 -2.32 -20.02
C TYR A 39 -42.02 -2.15 -21.54
N THR A 40 -42.55 -3.15 -22.24
CA THR A 40 -42.98 -2.97 -23.64
C THR A 40 -44.32 -2.26 -23.76
N GLN A 41 -45.05 -2.06 -22.65
CA GLN A 41 -46.37 -1.43 -22.63
C GLN A 41 -46.43 -0.12 -21.82
N ASN A 42 -45.47 0.10 -20.93
CA ASN A 42 -45.50 1.22 -19.96
C ASN A 42 -45.33 2.62 -20.57
N HIS A 43 -44.75 2.72 -21.76
CA HIS A 43 -44.44 4.01 -22.38
C HIS A 43 -44.54 3.95 -23.91
N SER A 44 -45.00 5.03 -24.55
CA SER A 44 -45.12 5.12 -26.02
C SER A 44 -43.80 4.84 -26.73
N TYR A 45 -42.69 5.39 -26.21
CA TYR A 45 -41.34 5.11 -26.71
C TYR A 45 -41.00 3.62 -26.73
N ASN A 46 -41.30 2.88 -25.67
CA ASN A 46 -40.98 1.44 -25.61
C ASN A 46 -41.91 0.59 -26.50
N ARG A 47 -43.13 1.06 -26.77
CA ARG A 47 -44.12 0.41 -27.67
C ARG A 47 -43.73 0.47 -29.15
N GLN A 48 -42.74 1.26 -29.53
CA GLN A 48 -42.23 1.26 -30.91
C GLN A 48 -41.65 -0.12 -31.25
N ALA A 49 -41.94 -0.63 -32.45
CA ALA A 49 -41.61 -2.01 -32.84
C ALA A 49 -40.13 -2.36 -32.60
N ALA A 50 -39.21 -1.48 -33.01
CA ALA A 50 -37.77 -1.66 -32.82
C ALA A 50 -37.37 -1.71 -31.33
N ARG A 51 -38.00 -0.89 -30.49
CA ARG A 51 -37.74 -0.88 -29.03
C ARG A 51 -38.30 -2.13 -28.37
N THR A 52 -39.50 -2.55 -28.75
CA THR A 52 -40.13 -3.77 -28.24
C THR A 52 -39.29 -5.01 -28.58
N ALA A 53 -38.84 -5.13 -29.83
CA ALA A 53 -37.96 -6.23 -30.25
C ALA A 53 -36.67 -6.27 -29.41
N MET A 54 -36.05 -5.11 -29.19
CA MET A 54 -34.81 -5.01 -28.40
C MET A 54 -35.00 -5.34 -26.92
N ILE A 55 -36.08 -4.86 -26.29
CA ILE A 55 -36.41 -5.21 -24.91
C ILE A 55 -36.65 -6.72 -24.79
N ASN A 56 -37.36 -7.31 -25.75
CA ASN A 56 -37.63 -8.75 -25.77
C ASN A 56 -36.37 -9.60 -26.00
N ALA A 57 -35.39 -9.08 -26.74
CA ALA A 57 -34.10 -9.74 -27.00
C ALA A 57 -33.13 -9.71 -25.81
N ALA A 58 -33.28 -8.75 -24.88
CA ALA A 58 -32.39 -8.62 -23.72
C ALA A 58 -32.37 -9.90 -22.86
N SER A 59 -31.22 -10.33 -22.38
CA SER A 59 -31.14 -11.48 -21.47
C SER A 59 -31.73 -11.14 -20.10
N ALA A 60 -32.18 -12.15 -19.34
CA ALA A 60 -32.87 -11.92 -18.05
C ALA A 60 -31.99 -11.20 -17.01
N ASP A 61 -30.67 -11.31 -17.13
CA ASP A 61 -29.67 -10.62 -16.30
C ASP A 61 -29.31 -9.20 -16.80
N THR A 62 -29.99 -8.70 -17.83
CA THR A 62 -29.87 -7.30 -18.27
C THR A 62 -30.77 -6.41 -17.43
N PHE A 63 -30.25 -5.28 -16.94
CA PHE A 63 -31.02 -4.30 -16.17
C PHE A 63 -31.48 -3.13 -17.04
N GLY A 64 -32.77 -2.78 -16.98
CA GLY A 64 -33.32 -1.65 -17.72
C GLY A 64 -33.17 -0.34 -16.96
N PHE A 65 -32.76 0.73 -17.63
CA PHE A 65 -32.69 2.07 -17.07
C PHE A 65 -33.13 3.13 -18.09
N ASP A 66 -33.71 4.24 -17.67
CA ASP A 66 -33.59 5.50 -18.42
C ASP A 66 -32.62 6.48 -17.73
N CYS A 67 -32.47 7.68 -18.26
CA CYS A 67 -31.47 8.65 -17.78
C CYS A 67 -31.69 9.05 -16.32
N VAL A 68 -32.89 9.53 -15.96
CA VAL A 68 -33.19 9.96 -14.59
C VAL A 68 -33.43 8.77 -13.66
N CYS A 69 -34.00 7.69 -14.18
CA CYS A 69 -34.27 6.46 -13.43
C CYS A 69 -33.00 5.70 -13.07
N LEU A 70 -31.89 5.87 -13.81
CA LEU A 70 -30.56 5.42 -13.38
C LEU A 70 -30.16 6.12 -12.06
N ILE A 71 -30.26 7.44 -12.02
CA ILE A 71 -29.91 8.24 -10.84
C ILE A 71 -30.82 7.89 -9.67
N LYS A 72 -32.16 7.93 -9.89
CA LYS A 72 -33.15 7.58 -8.87
C LYS A 72 -32.97 6.15 -8.37
N GLY A 73 -32.83 5.17 -9.25
CA GLY A 73 -32.63 3.77 -8.87
C GLY A 73 -31.43 3.58 -7.95
N VAL A 74 -30.29 4.19 -8.28
CA VAL A 74 -29.08 4.13 -7.43
C VAL A 74 -29.32 4.77 -6.06
N LEU A 75 -29.95 5.95 -6.02
CA LEU A 75 -30.27 6.65 -4.79
C LEU A 75 -31.38 5.96 -3.98
N TRP A 76 -32.23 5.18 -4.63
CA TRP A 76 -33.25 4.30 -4.05
C TRP A 76 -32.70 2.94 -3.58
N GLY A 77 -31.38 2.76 -3.61
CA GLY A 77 -30.74 1.58 -3.04
C GLY A 77 -30.51 0.43 -4.01
N TRP A 78 -30.61 0.63 -5.32
CA TRP A 78 -30.30 -0.41 -6.33
C TRP A 78 -28.98 -1.12 -6.02
N SER A 79 -28.95 -2.45 -6.02
CA SER A 79 -27.78 -3.27 -5.66
C SER A 79 -27.26 -4.12 -6.84
N GLY A 80 -28.03 -4.23 -7.91
CA GLY A 80 -27.71 -5.10 -9.05
C GLY A 80 -27.99 -6.58 -8.78
N ASP A 81 -28.81 -6.86 -7.77
CA ASP A 81 -29.30 -8.22 -7.53
C ASP A 81 -30.35 -8.60 -8.59
N LYS A 82 -29.99 -9.52 -9.48
CA LYS A 82 -30.85 -10.02 -10.55
C LYS A 82 -32.11 -10.74 -10.06
N ASN A 83 -32.13 -11.18 -8.80
CA ASN A 83 -33.26 -11.86 -8.20
C ASN A 83 -34.19 -10.90 -7.42
N ALA A 84 -33.73 -9.68 -7.15
CA ALA A 84 -34.49 -8.68 -6.44
C ALA A 84 -35.40 -7.87 -7.38
N ILE A 85 -36.55 -7.44 -6.85
CA ILE A 85 -37.45 -6.52 -7.55
C ILE A 85 -36.69 -5.21 -7.79
N TYR A 86 -36.74 -4.69 -9.02
CA TYR A 86 -36.00 -3.50 -9.45
C TYR A 86 -34.49 -3.56 -9.17
N GLY A 87 -33.88 -4.76 -9.19
CA GLY A 87 -32.44 -4.89 -8.94
C GLY A 87 -32.04 -4.50 -7.51
N GLY A 88 -32.98 -4.52 -6.56
CA GLY A 88 -32.80 -4.14 -5.16
C GLY A 88 -33.22 -2.70 -4.82
N ALA A 89 -33.63 -1.90 -5.80
CA ALA A 89 -34.11 -0.54 -5.54
C ALA A 89 -35.50 -0.53 -4.87
N SER A 90 -35.67 0.31 -3.86
CA SER A 90 -36.97 0.56 -3.22
C SER A 90 -37.57 1.88 -3.71
N TYR A 91 -38.73 1.80 -4.35
CA TYR A 91 -39.39 2.93 -4.99
C TYR A 91 -39.58 4.12 -4.03
N ALA A 92 -39.25 5.33 -4.49
CA ALA A 92 -39.40 6.59 -3.75
C ALA A 92 -38.79 6.58 -2.33
N SER A 93 -37.65 5.90 -2.15
CA SER A 93 -36.96 5.78 -0.86
C SER A 93 -35.84 6.83 -0.68
N ASN A 94 -35.25 6.88 0.52
CA ASN A 94 -34.12 7.75 0.87
C ASN A 94 -34.38 9.26 0.66
N GLY A 95 -35.65 9.68 0.67
CA GLY A 95 -36.06 11.08 0.46
C GLY A 95 -35.94 11.55 -1.00
N VAL A 96 -35.71 10.64 -1.96
CA VAL A 96 -35.57 10.96 -3.38
C VAL A 96 -36.93 10.79 -4.06
N PRO A 97 -37.55 11.84 -4.62
CA PRO A 97 -38.87 11.78 -5.23
C PRO A 97 -38.82 11.16 -6.63
N ASP A 98 -39.97 10.67 -7.10
CA ASP A 98 -40.15 10.21 -8.46
C ASP A 98 -40.42 11.39 -9.41
N ILE A 99 -39.35 12.00 -9.93
CA ILE A 99 -39.42 13.17 -10.82
C ILE A 99 -38.65 12.93 -12.13
N GLY A 100 -38.99 13.71 -13.15
CA GLY A 100 -38.34 13.68 -14.47
C GLY A 100 -36.97 14.36 -14.49
N ALA A 101 -36.23 14.21 -15.59
CA ALA A 101 -34.90 14.80 -15.77
C ALA A 101 -34.91 16.35 -15.62
N ASP A 102 -35.88 17.01 -16.24
CA ASP A 102 -36.00 18.48 -16.23
C ASP A 102 -36.38 19.01 -14.84
N THR A 103 -37.23 18.29 -14.11
CA THR A 103 -37.54 18.62 -12.71
C THR A 103 -36.37 18.31 -11.78
N MET A 104 -35.56 17.28 -12.07
CA MET A 104 -34.40 16.92 -11.25
C MET A 104 -33.36 18.03 -11.24
N ILE A 105 -33.08 18.67 -12.38
CA ILE A 105 -32.13 19.79 -12.40
C ILE A 105 -32.67 21.02 -11.67
N THR A 106 -33.99 21.27 -11.65
CA THR A 106 -34.56 22.42 -10.92
C THR A 106 -34.46 22.29 -9.41
N VAL A 107 -34.39 21.07 -8.88
CA VAL A 107 -34.20 20.82 -7.44
C VAL A 107 -32.73 20.71 -7.05
N CYS A 108 -31.81 20.71 -8.01
CA CYS A 108 -30.38 20.73 -7.73
C CYS A 108 -29.98 22.06 -7.07
N LYS A 109 -29.00 21.99 -6.17
CA LYS A 109 -28.38 23.16 -5.54
C LYS A 109 -27.23 23.64 -6.42
N ASN A 110 -26.89 24.93 -6.34
CA ASN A 110 -25.75 25.53 -7.03
C ASN A 110 -25.74 25.25 -8.55
N VAL A 111 -26.91 25.33 -9.19
CA VAL A 111 -27.01 25.09 -10.63
C VAL A 111 -26.19 26.12 -11.38
N SER A 112 -25.32 25.65 -12.28
CA SER A 112 -24.36 26.47 -13.02
C SER A 112 -24.28 26.03 -14.48
N THR A 113 -23.91 26.97 -15.35
CA THR A 113 -23.52 26.73 -16.75
C THR A 113 -21.99 26.72 -16.92
N ASP A 114 -21.24 27.10 -15.89
CA ASP A 114 -19.78 27.08 -15.85
C ASP A 114 -19.24 25.75 -15.34
N PHE A 115 -18.88 24.87 -16.29
CA PHE A 115 -18.35 23.54 -16.02
C PHE A 115 -16.89 23.54 -15.54
N SER A 116 -16.21 24.69 -15.41
CA SER A 116 -14.83 24.73 -14.91
C SER A 116 -14.74 24.36 -13.42
N LYS A 117 -15.85 24.46 -12.69
CA LYS A 117 -15.95 24.19 -11.25
C LYS A 117 -16.85 22.99 -10.92
N ILE A 118 -17.22 22.19 -11.91
CA ILE A 118 -18.10 21.03 -11.68
C ILE A 118 -17.46 20.03 -10.72
N GLU A 119 -18.24 19.58 -9.73
CA GLU A 119 -17.77 18.62 -8.73
C GLU A 119 -18.26 17.19 -9.03
N ILE A 120 -17.47 16.20 -8.64
CA ILE A 120 -17.88 14.79 -8.75
C ILE A 120 -19.22 14.57 -8.06
N GLY A 121 -20.11 13.84 -8.73
CA GLY A 121 -21.45 13.50 -8.25
C GLY A 121 -22.50 14.57 -8.55
N GLU A 122 -22.14 15.72 -9.14
CA GLU A 122 -23.11 16.68 -9.65
C GLU A 122 -23.89 16.10 -10.84
N ALA A 123 -25.19 16.39 -10.86
CA ALA A 123 -26.02 16.12 -12.02
C ALA A 123 -25.54 17.00 -13.18
N VAL A 124 -25.46 16.43 -14.38
CA VAL A 124 -25.23 17.14 -15.63
C VAL A 124 -26.48 17.02 -16.48
N TRP A 125 -26.93 18.12 -17.08
CA TRP A 125 -28.26 18.19 -17.69
C TRP A 125 -28.27 18.98 -19.00
N MET A 126 -29.11 18.51 -19.91
CA MET A 126 -29.60 19.23 -21.09
C MET A 126 -31.09 18.92 -21.23
N GLU A 127 -31.84 19.72 -21.99
CA GLU A 127 -33.29 19.54 -22.13
C GLU A 127 -33.68 18.07 -22.40
N GLY A 128 -34.52 17.51 -21.52
CA GLY A 128 -35.02 16.14 -21.57
C GLY A 128 -34.02 15.04 -21.15
N HIS A 129 -32.78 15.37 -20.77
CA HIS A 129 -31.75 14.36 -20.51
C HIS A 129 -30.80 14.74 -19.36
N ILE A 130 -30.45 13.74 -18.54
CA ILE A 130 -29.62 13.93 -17.35
C ILE A 130 -28.59 12.81 -17.20
N GLY A 131 -27.46 13.14 -16.60
CA GLY A 131 -26.41 12.21 -16.18
C GLY A 131 -25.77 12.71 -14.89
N VAL A 132 -24.65 12.10 -14.53
CA VAL A 132 -23.87 12.52 -13.36
C VAL A 132 -22.41 12.65 -13.76
N TYR A 133 -21.77 13.76 -13.38
CA TYR A 133 -20.33 13.94 -13.54
C TYR A 133 -19.57 13.02 -12.59
N VAL A 134 -18.59 12.27 -13.11
CA VAL A 134 -17.89 11.22 -12.34
C VAL A 134 -16.38 11.45 -12.22
N GLY A 135 -15.91 12.66 -12.52
CA GLY A 135 -14.50 13.06 -12.47
C GLY A 135 -13.79 12.95 -13.81
N ASP A 136 -12.57 13.50 -13.89
CA ASP A 136 -11.67 13.41 -15.04
C ASP A 136 -12.27 13.86 -16.39
N GLY A 137 -13.22 14.80 -16.36
CA GLY A 137 -13.91 15.23 -17.57
C GLY A 137 -14.93 14.22 -18.11
N LEU A 138 -15.38 13.26 -17.30
CA LEU A 138 -16.30 12.19 -17.68
C LEU A 138 -17.64 12.28 -16.93
N ALA A 139 -18.70 11.81 -17.58
CA ALA A 139 -20.03 11.63 -17.00
C ALA A 139 -20.54 10.21 -17.23
N VAL A 140 -21.47 9.75 -16.39
CA VAL A 140 -22.25 8.53 -16.62
C VAL A 140 -23.69 8.93 -16.96
N GLU A 141 -24.24 8.28 -17.98
CA GLU A 141 -25.60 8.49 -18.45
C GLU A 141 -26.20 7.18 -18.96
N CYS A 142 -27.54 7.05 -18.92
CA CYS A 142 -28.26 6.01 -19.67
C CYS A 142 -28.94 6.66 -20.87
N THR A 143 -28.59 6.25 -22.08
CA THR A 143 -29.13 6.87 -23.30
C THR A 143 -29.24 5.85 -24.43
N PRO A 144 -30.26 5.95 -25.31
CA PRO A 144 -30.32 5.14 -26.52
C PRO A 144 -29.25 5.55 -27.54
N ARG A 145 -28.62 6.72 -27.36
CA ARG A 145 -27.55 7.22 -28.22
C ARG A 145 -26.29 6.36 -28.04
N TRP A 146 -25.65 5.96 -29.13
CA TRP A 146 -24.48 5.06 -29.13
C TRP A 146 -24.83 3.65 -28.65
N ASP A 147 -24.39 3.24 -27.46
CA ASP A 147 -24.47 1.85 -27.02
C ASP A 147 -25.84 1.42 -26.47
N ASN A 148 -26.79 2.36 -26.39
CA ASN A 148 -28.18 2.09 -25.98
C ASN A 148 -28.32 1.48 -24.58
N LYS A 149 -27.49 1.95 -23.65
CA LYS A 149 -27.31 1.40 -22.31
C LYS A 149 -26.79 2.49 -21.35
N VAL A 150 -26.47 2.09 -20.11
CA VAL A 150 -25.67 2.92 -19.20
C VAL A 150 -24.22 2.94 -19.69
N GLN A 151 -23.68 4.12 -19.92
CA GLN A 151 -22.37 4.30 -20.53
C GLN A 151 -21.63 5.52 -19.96
N ILE A 152 -20.32 5.56 -20.18
CA ILE A 152 -19.45 6.68 -19.78
C ILE A 152 -19.23 7.56 -21.01
N THR A 153 -19.40 8.86 -20.87
CA THR A 153 -19.21 9.85 -21.93
C THR A 153 -18.31 11.00 -21.48
N ALA A 154 -17.64 11.64 -22.43
CA ALA A 154 -16.86 12.84 -22.16
C ALA A 154 -17.82 14.02 -21.89
N CYS A 155 -17.58 14.74 -20.81
CA CYS A 155 -18.42 15.82 -20.30
C CYS A 155 -17.85 17.18 -20.74
N ASN A 156 -18.49 17.81 -21.74
CA ASN A 156 -18.20 19.17 -22.22
C ASN A 156 -16.77 19.40 -22.75
N ARG A 157 -15.94 18.36 -22.83
CA ARG A 157 -14.61 18.37 -23.42
C ARG A 157 -14.35 17.08 -24.18
N ASN A 158 -13.31 17.06 -25.01
CA ASN A 158 -12.88 15.83 -25.64
C ASN A 158 -12.05 15.01 -24.65
N VAL A 159 -12.36 13.72 -24.52
CA VAL A 159 -11.55 12.72 -23.79
C VAL A 159 -11.40 11.51 -24.70
N SER A 160 -10.16 11.05 -24.90
CA SER A 160 -9.87 9.96 -25.83
C SER A 160 -10.63 8.68 -25.47
N GLY A 161 -11.21 8.02 -26.47
CA GLY A 161 -11.96 6.78 -26.28
C GLY A 161 -13.40 6.94 -25.78
N TYR A 162 -13.89 8.16 -25.55
CA TYR A 162 -15.24 8.41 -25.07
C TYR A 162 -16.06 9.26 -26.05
N ASN A 163 -17.31 8.83 -26.28
CA ASN A 163 -18.29 9.68 -26.96
C ASN A 163 -18.51 10.96 -26.15
N ARG A 164 -18.52 12.11 -26.82
CA ARG A 164 -18.70 13.40 -26.16
C ARG A 164 -20.17 13.80 -26.08
N ARG A 165 -20.57 14.33 -24.93
CA ARG A 165 -21.80 15.07 -24.74
C ARG A 165 -21.51 16.48 -24.22
N ASN A 166 -22.20 17.45 -24.80
CA ASN A 166 -22.21 18.83 -24.32
C ASN A 166 -23.49 19.04 -23.51
N TRP A 167 -23.35 19.05 -22.20
CA TRP A 167 -24.37 19.38 -21.23
C TRP A 167 -24.50 20.90 -21.10
N THR A 168 -25.70 21.37 -20.78
CA THR A 168 -26.00 22.80 -20.70
C THR A 168 -25.91 23.35 -19.27
N LYS A 169 -26.21 22.50 -18.28
CA LYS A 169 -26.17 22.85 -16.86
C LYS A 169 -25.60 21.70 -16.04
N HIS A 170 -25.09 22.03 -14.87
CA HIS A 170 -24.80 21.06 -13.83
C HIS A 170 -25.25 21.59 -12.46
N GLY A 171 -25.40 20.71 -11.48
CA GLY A 171 -25.76 21.11 -10.12
C GLY A 171 -25.73 19.97 -9.11
N LYS A 172 -25.72 20.33 -7.84
CA LYS A 172 -25.63 19.40 -6.71
C LYS A 172 -26.98 18.74 -6.43
N LEU A 173 -27.07 17.42 -6.53
CA LEU A 173 -28.26 16.65 -6.18
C LEU A 173 -28.57 16.84 -4.68
N PRO A 174 -29.78 17.27 -4.28
CA PRO A 174 -30.09 17.56 -2.88
C PRO A 174 -30.15 16.31 -1.99
N TYR A 175 -30.16 15.13 -2.61
CA TYR A 175 -30.24 13.81 -1.98
C TYR A 175 -28.87 13.14 -1.81
N VAL A 176 -27.80 13.89 -2.05
CA VAL A 176 -26.41 13.44 -2.02
C VAL A 176 -25.66 14.30 -1.01
N THR A 177 -24.88 13.65 -0.15
CA THR A 177 -23.94 14.37 0.71
C THR A 177 -22.70 14.70 -0.10
N TYR A 178 -22.50 16.00 -0.39
CA TYR A 178 -21.27 16.47 -1.03
C TYR A 178 -20.19 16.56 0.02
N THR A 179 -19.41 15.50 0.13
CA THR A 179 -18.11 15.57 0.78
C THR A 179 -17.17 16.24 -0.20
N GLN A 180 -16.38 17.20 0.27
CA GLN A 180 -15.25 17.65 -0.53
C GLN A 180 -14.44 16.42 -0.88
N GLN A 181 -14.25 16.21 -2.17
CA GLN A 181 -13.19 15.35 -2.58
C GLN A 181 -11.94 16.02 -2.00
N THR A 182 -11.25 15.37 -1.08
CA THR A 182 -9.79 15.36 -1.19
C THR A 182 -9.50 14.61 -2.48
N THR A 183 -9.83 15.22 -3.61
CA THR A 183 -9.02 15.05 -4.81
C THR A 183 -7.66 15.40 -4.25
N PRO A 184 -6.65 14.51 -4.35
CA PRO A 184 -5.29 15.00 -4.31
C PRO A 184 -5.33 16.20 -5.23
N SER A 185 -5.09 17.37 -4.64
CA SER A 185 -4.74 18.52 -5.43
C SER A 185 -3.72 17.97 -6.44
N THR A 186 -3.96 18.22 -7.72
CA THR A 186 -2.92 18.05 -8.74
C THR A 186 -1.71 18.96 -8.47
N ASP A 187 -1.70 19.65 -7.33
CA ASP A 187 -0.67 20.53 -6.79
C ASP A 187 -0.12 20.08 -5.42
N THR A 188 -0.43 18.87 -4.93
CA THR A 188 0.24 18.31 -3.74
C THR A 188 0.92 16.99 -4.03
N THR A 189 2.02 17.06 -4.77
CA THR A 189 3.04 16.01 -4.74
C THR A 189 3.55 15.86 -3.32
N VAL A 190 3.49 14.66 -2.75
CA VAL A 190 4.01 14.39 -1.40
C VAL A 190 5.46 13.92 -1.53
N LYS A 191 6.41 14.61 -0.89
CA LYS A 191 7.83 14.20 -0.84
C LYS A 191 8.00 12.98 0.07
N GLY A 192 8.64 11.95 -0.44
CA GLY A 192 9.01 10.74 0.28
C GLY A 192 10.43 10.28 -0.02
N ILE A 193 10.80 9.17 0.61
CA ILE A 193 12.05 8.44 0.37
C ILE A 193 11.76 6.94 0.43
N ASP A 194 12.69 6.13 -0.06
CA ASP A 194 12.74 4.71 0.26
C ASP A 194 14.09 4.35 0.89
N VAL A 195 14.05 3.46 1.88
CA VAL A 195 15.20 3.17 2.73
C VAL A 195 15.30 1.68 3.07
N SER A 196 16.53 1.25 3.34
CA SER A 196 16.87 -0.11 3.72
C SER A 196 18.05 -0.11 4.69
N LYS A 197 18.64 -1.28 4.96
CA LYS A 197 19.91 -1.39 5.69
C LYS A 197 21.05 -0.53 5.10
N TRP A 198 20.99 -0.19 3.81
CA TRP A 198 22.06 0.53 3.12
C TRP A 198 22.22 1.98 3.58
N GLN A 199 21.16 2.60 4.11
CA GLN A 199 21.21 3.94 4.68
C GLN A 199 21.78 3.97 6.11
N GLY A 200 21.92 2.80 6.75
CA GLY A 200 22.44 2.68 8.12
C GLY A 200 21.57 3.43 9.15
N GLU A 201 22.23 4.14 10.05
CA GLU A 201 21.57 4.95 11.08
C GLU A 201 20.93 6.21 10.48
N ILE A 202 19.63 6.41 10.76
CA ILE A 202 18.84 7.53 10.24
C ILE A 202 18.32 8.38 11.41
N ASP A 203 18.58 9.69 11.34
CA ASP A 203 17.95 10.69 12.21
C ASP A 203 16.59 11.11 11.62
N TRP A 204 15.54 10.38 12.00
CA TRP A 204 14.19 10.55 11.45
C TRP A 204 13.54 11.90 11.78
N ASN A 205 13.97 12.58 12.85
CA ASN A 205 13.49 13.94 13.15
C ASN A 205 14.05 14.95 12.15
N LYS A 206 15.33 14.81 11.77
CA LYS A 206 15.92 15.62 10.69
C LYS A 206 15.28 15.30 9.34
N VAL A 207 15.00 14.04 9.06
CA VAL A 207 14.29 13.62 7.83
C VAL A 207 12.92 14.30 7.75
N LYS A 208 12.15 14.28 8.85
CA LYS A 208 10.85 14.97 8.94
C LYS A 208 10.99 16.49 8.72
N ALA A 209 11.98 17.10 9.35
CA ALA A 209 12.26 18.53 9.22
C ALA A 209 12.69 18.92 7.79
N ASP A 210 13.30 18.00 7.04
CA ASP A 210 13.68 18.15 5.63
C ASP A 210 12.48 18.01 4.66
N GLY A 211 11.26 17.96 5.20
CA GLY A 211 10.02 17.96 4.44
C GLY A 211 9.55 16.59 3.97
N VAL A 212 10.26 15.51 4.30
CA VAL A 212 9.82 14.13 3.99
C VAL A 212 8.54 13.81 4.78
N LYS A 213 7.53 13.31 4.07
CA LYS A 213 6.20 13.00 4.64
C LYS A 213 5.93 11.51 4.71
N PHE A 214 6.52 10.72 3.81
CA PHE A 214 6.43 9.26 3.86
C PHE A 214 7.77 8.56 3.62
N ALA A 215 7.86 7.30 4.02
CA ALA A 215 8.96 6.42 3.67
C ALA A 215 8.48 5.02 3.24
N MET A 216 8.99 4.52 2.11
CA MET A 216 8.87 3.11 1.72
C MET A 216 10.04 2.33 2.32
N ILE A 217 9.78 1.50 3.32
CA ILE A 217 10.85 0.82 4.08
C ILE A 217 11.01 -0.61 3.56
N ARG A 218 12.24 -1.03 3.20
CA ARG A 218 12.47 -2.42 2.78
C ARG A 218 12.08 -3.38 3.88
N LEU A 219 11.08 -4.22 3.64
CA LEU A 219 10.70 -5.31 4.52
C LEU A 219 11.77 -6.39 4.52
N GLY A 220 12.25 -6.75 3.33
CA GLY A 220 13.17 -7.85 3.17
C GLY A 220 13.49 -8.13 1.72
N TYR A 221 14.06 -9.30 1.50
CA TYR A 221 14.45 -9.79 0.19
C TYR A 221 14.22 -11.30 0.10
N GLY A 222 13.98 -11.78 -1.12
CA GLY A 222 13.66 -13.18 -1.38
C GLY A 222 14.84 -14.03 -1.85
N SER A 223 14.52 -15.06 -2.63
CA SER A 223 15.50 -15.99 -3.23
C SER A 223 14.92 -16.60 -4.50
N ALA A 224 15.76 -17.13 -5.39
CA ALA A 224 15.35 -17.71 -6.67
C ALA A 224 14.17 -18.70 -6.55
N ASP A 225 14.20 -19.58 -5.53
CA ASP A 225 13.17 -20.59 -5.29
C ASP A 225 12.05 -20.14 -4.31
N GLY A 226 12.17 -18.92 -3.78
CA GLY A 226 11.29 -18.31 -2.78
C GLY A 226 11.38 -18.93 -1.38
N ASN A 227 12.27 -19.90 -1.13
CA ASN A 227 12.34 -20.62 0.15
C ASN A 227 13.17 -19.88 1.19
N SER A 228 14.15 -19.08 0.76
CA SER A 228 15.09 -18.37 1.64
C SER A 228 14.85 -16.87 1.58
N CYS A 229 13.85 -16.39 2.33
CA CYS A 229 13.55 -14.96 2.45
C CYS A 229 14.19 -14.37 3.72
N GLY A 230 14.86 -13.22 3.59
CA GLY A 230 15.49 -12.48 4.67
C GLY A 230 14.71 -11.22 5.04
N LEU A 231 14.66 -10.89 6.34
CA LEU A 231 14.15 -9.61 6.81
C LEU A 231 15.28 -8.58 6.67
N ASP A 232 14.96 -7.36 6.25
CA ASP A 232 15.94 -6.28 6.29
C ASP A 232 16.24 -5.94 7.76
N GLY A 233 17.53 -5.91 8.10
CA GLY A 233 17.94 -5.74 9.49
C GLY A 233 17.63 -4.39 10.13
N TYR A 234 17.35 -3.37 9.32
CA TYR A 234 16.89 -2.07 9.79
C TYR A 234 15.36 -1.92 9.71
N PHE A 235 14.61 -2.88 9.15
CA PHE A 235 13.17 -2.76 8.94
C PHE A 235 12.41 -2.33 10.19
N GLU A 236 12.55 -3.09 11.29
CA GLU A 236 11.78 -2.83 12.52
C GLU A 236 12.15 -1.48 13.14
N LYS A 237 13.43 -1.12 13.08
CA LYS A 237 13.97 0.13 13.61
C LYS A 237 13.47 1.33 12.79
N ASN A 238 13.51 1.22 11.47
CA ASN A 238 13.03 2.26 10.57
C ASN A 238 11.51 2.42 10.70
N VAL A 239 10.75 1.34 10.78
CA VAL A 239 9.29 1.38 11.02
C VAL A 239 8.97 2.12 12.31
N ALA A 240 9.63 1.77 13.42
CA ALA A 240 9.39 2.38 14.71
C ALA A 240 9.78 3.87 14.75
N ASN A 241 10.96 4.21 14.24
CA ASN A 241 11.49 5.56 14.35
C ASN A 241 10.87 6.53 13.35
N ALA A 242 10.56 6.09 12.12
CA ALA A 242 9.84 6.90 11.14
C ALA A 242 8.44 7.24 11.65
N LEU A 243 7.70 6.24 12.14
CA LEU A 243 6.35 6.46 12.67
C LEU A 243 6.37 7.37 13.89
N LYS A 244 7.35 7.20 14.80
CA LYS A 244 7.54 8.08 15.97
C LYS A 244 7.83 9.53 15.57
N ALA A 245 8.55 9.75 14.47
CA ALA A 245 8.80 11.08 13.91
C ALA A 245 7.58 11.66 13.14
N GLY A 246 6.46 10.93 13.08
CA GLY A 246 5.25 11.33 12.38
C GLY A 246 5.37 11.25 10.86
N ILE A 247 6.19 10.33 10.34
CA ILE A 247 6.32 10.03 8.91
C ILE A 247 5.41 8.83 8.59
N ASP A 248 4.59 8.97 7.55
CA ASP A 248 3.77 7.87 7.04
C ASP A 248 4.65 6.78 6.43
N ILE A 249 4.25 5.51 6.52
CA ILE A 249 5.12 4.41 6.10
C ILE A 249 4.40 3.37 5.25
N GLY A 250 5.12 2.90 4.24
CA GLY A 250 4.83 1.71 3.45
C GLY A 250 6.02 0.76 3.53
N CYS A 251 5.94 -0.36 2.80
CA CYS A 251 7.08 -1.25 2.71
C CYS A 251 7.22 -1.89 1.34
N TYR A 252 8.42 -2.37 1.03
CA TYR A 252 8.68 -3.10 -0.21
C TYR A 252 9.46 -4.38 0.03
N PHE A 253 9.32 -5.35 -0.87
CA PHE A 253 10.04 -6.61 -0.80
C PHE A 253 10.79 -6.87 -2.10
N TYR A 254 12.13 -6.87 -2.03
CA TYR A 254 13.01 -7.09 -3.17
C TYR A 254 12.97 -8.55 -3.59
N SER A 255 12.40 -8.82 -4.76
CA SER A 255 12.20 -10.18 -5.24
C SER A 255 13.46 -10.74 -5.91
N TYR A 256 13.80 -11.99 -5.59
CA TYR A 256 14.72 -12.78 -6.40
C TYR A 256 14.03 -13.97 -7.06
N ALA A 257 12.72 -14.15 -6.86
CA ALA A 257 11.96 -15.26 -7.39
C ALA A 257 12.17 -15.44 -8.90
N THR A 258 12.36 -16.68 -9.36
CA THR A 258 12.51 -16.99 -10.79
C THR A 258 11.32 -17.76 -11.36
N SER A 259 10.22 -17.84 -10.62
CA SER A 259 8.98 -18.48 -11.05
C SER A 259 7.78 -17.94 -10.29
N VAL A 260 6.58 -18.14 -10.84
CA VAL A 260 5.31 -17.83 -10.17
C VAL A 260 5.19 -18.53 -8.81
N ALA A 261 5.66 -19.78 -8.71
CA ALA A 261 5.64 -20.53 -7.46
C ALA A 261 6.57 -19.92 -6.40
N ALA A 262 7.76 -19.44 -6.79
CA ALA A 262 8.67 -18.74 -5.90
C ALA A 262 8.08 -17.38 -5.45
N ALA A 263 7.47 -16.60 -6.36
CA ALA A 263 6.82 -15.34 -6.02
C ALA A 263 5.68 -15.51 -4.99
N LYS A 264 4.90 -16.60 -5.09
CA LYS A 264 3.89 -16.94 -4.07
C LYS A 264 4.48 -17.22 -2.69
N LYS A 265 5.65 -17.87 -2.62
CA LYS A 265 6.34 -18.12 -1.34
C LYS A 265 6.89 -16.84 -0.74
N GLU A 266 7.47 -15.97 -1.56
CA GLU A 266 7.90 -14.63 -1.14
C GLU A 266 6.73 -13.80 -0.62
N ALA A 267 5.58 -13.81 -1.31
CA ALA A 267 4.37 -13.15 -0.84
C ALA A 267 3.86 -13.72 0.50
N ALA A 268 3.86 -15.05 0.66
CA ALA A 268 3.49 -15.69 1.93
C ALA A 268 4.44 -15.28 3.07
N TYR A 269 5.75 -15.14 2.78
CA TYR A 269 6.70 -14.60 3.73
C TYR A 269 6.36 -13.16 4.12
N VAL A 270 6.08 -12.28 3.15
CA VAL A 270 5.69 -10.88 3.40
C VAL A 270 4.44 -10.82 4.28
N VAL A 271 3.38 -11.56 3.92
CA VAL A 271 2.14 -11.63 4.71
C VAL A 271 2.43 -12.08 6.14
N SER A 272 3.27 -13.10 6.34
CA SER A 272 3.62 -13.58 7.69
C SER A 272 4.27 -12.51 8.57
N VAL A 273 5.11 -11.64 7.98
CA VAL A 273 5.73 -10.53 8.71
C VAL A 273 4.69 -9.44 8.98
N LEU A 274 3.84 -9.13 8.00
CA LEU A 274 2.87 -8.05 8.12
C LEU A 274 1.70 -8.36 9.05
N GLN A 275 1.45 -9.63 9.40
CA GLN A 275 0.43 -9.97 10.42
C GLN A 275 0.66 -9.23 11.75
N LYS A 276 1.92 -9.05 12.17
CA LYS A 276 2.22 -8.26 13.38
C LYS A 276 1.97 -6.76 13.18
N TYR A 277 2.01 -6.24 11.96
CA TYR A 277 1.92 -4.80 11.67
C TYR A 277 0.57 -4.35 11.11
N LYS A 278 -0.52 -5.05 11.45
CA LYS A 278 -1.87 -4.60 11.08
C LYS A 278 -2.18 -3.22 11.69
N GLY A 279 -2.67 -2.32 10.85
CA GLY A 279 -2.99 -0.94 11.21
C GLY A 279 -1.75 -0.03 11.32
N VAL A 280 -0.59 -0.44 10.82
CA VAL A 280 0.66 0.34 10.91
C VAL A 280 0.99 1.09 9.62
N PHE A 281 0.82 0.45 8.47
CA PHE A 281 1.28 0.99 7.18
C PHE A 281 0.19 1.78 6.46
N THR A 282 0.35 3.10 6.39
CA THR A 282 -0.54 4.02 5.66
C THR A 282 -0.17 4.18 4.18
N TYR A 283 0.91 3.54 3.72
CA TYR A 283 1.32 3.43 2.32
C TYR A 283 1.36 1.95 1.86
N PRO A 284 1.48 1.67 0.56
CA PRO A 284 1.38 0.33 -0.01
C PRO A 284 2.41 -0.69 0.49
N VAL A 285 2.12 -1.96 0.22
CA VAL A 285 3.08 -3.07 0.22
C VAL A 285 3.52 -3.31 -1.23
N ALA A 286 4.73 -2.88 -1.57
CA ALA A 286 5.26 -2.96 -2.92
C ALA A 286 5.99 -4.28 -3.20
N PHE A 287 5.65 -4.91 -4.33
CA PHE A 287 6.47 -5.95 -4.95
C PHE A 287 7.56 -5.29 -5.78
N ASP A 288 8.81 -5.44 -5.37
CA ASP A 288 9.96 -4.87 -6.08
C ASP A 288 10.54 -5.92 -7.03
N LEU A 289 10.32 -5.70 -8.32
CA LEU A 289 10.69 -6.60 -9.41
C LEU A 289 11.55 -5.85 -10.44
N GLU A 290 12.86 -6.01 -10.31
CA GLU A 290 13.84 -5.34 -11.19
C GLU A 290 15.15 -6.12 -11.41
N ASP A 291 15.28 -7.31 -10.80
CA ASP A 291 16.57 -7.99 -10.73
C ASP A 291 17.00 -8.53 -12.10
N LYS A 292 18.27 -8.28 -12.46
CA LYS A 292 18.85 -8.72 -13.74
C LYS A 292 18.74 -10.23 -13.97
N THR A 293 18.74 -11.05 -12.92
CA THR A 293 18.64 -12.51 -13.04
C THR A 293 17.28 -12.98 -13.56
N GLN A 294 16.26 -12.13 -13.48
CA GLN A 294 14.89 -12.42 -13.89
C GLN A 294 14.59 -12.02 -15.35
N GLN A 295 15.48 -11.24 -15.99
CA GLN A 295 15.25 -10.66 -17.33
C GLN A 295 14.96 -11.71 -18.44
N ASN A 296 15.51 -12.92 -18.29
CA ASN A 296 15.34 -14.00 -19.27
C ASN A 296 14.15 -14.93 -19.00
N LEU A 297 13.33 -14.66 -17.98
CA LEU A 297 12.17 -15.50 -17.63
C LEU A 297 11.00 -15.35 -18.62
N GLY A 298 11.01 -14.28 -19.41
CA GLY A 298 9.97 -13.98 -20.40
C GLY A 298 8.80 -13.18 -19.81
N LYS A 299 8.21 -12.35 -20.67
CA LYS A 299 7.19 -11.36 -20.27
C LYS A 299 5.99 -11.94 -19.55
N THR A 300 5.48 -13.08 -20.02
CA THR A 300 4.35 -13.77 -19.39
C THR A 300 4.66 -14.21 -17.97
N VAL A 301 5.81 -14.86 -17.75
CA VAL A 301 6.20 -15.36 -16.42
C VAL A 301 6.38 -14.22 -15.44
N LEU A 302 7.06 -13.14 -15.86
CA LEU A 302 7.25 -11.95 -15.02
C LEU A 302 5.91 -11.30 -14.65
N THR A 303 4.99 -11.17 -15.61
CA THR A 303 3.65 -10.62 -15.36
C THR A 303 2.85 -11.51 -14.40
N ASP A 304 2.90 -12.82 -14.59
CA ASP A 304 2.19 -13.78 -13.72
C ASP A 304 2.79 -13.83 -12.30
N MET A 305 4.09 -13.56 -12.14
CA MET A 305 4.71 -13.40 -10.83
C MET A 305 4.16 -12.18 -10.08
N VAL A 306 4.02 -11.03 -10.75
CA VAL A 306 3.42 -9.83 -10.17
C VAL A 306 1.97 -10.11 -9.74
N ILE A 307 1.18 -10.73 -10.62
CA ILE A 307 -0.22 -11.11 -10.33
C ILE A 307 -0.27 -12.02 -9.11
N ALA A 308 0.55 -13.07 -9.08
CA ALA A 308 0.53 -14.05 -8.01
C ALA A 308 1.00 -13.49 -6.66
N PHE A 309 2.00 -12.61 -6.65
CA PHE A 309 2.43 -11.91 -5.44
C PHE A 309 1.31 -10.99 -4.95
N GLY A 310 0.79 -10.12 -5.83
CA GLY A 310 -0.22 -9.15 -5.45
C GLY A 310 -1.55 -9.77 -5.03
N ASP A 311 -1.97 -10.88 -5.66
CA ASP A 311 -3.14 -11.66 -5.21
C ASP A 311 -3.00 -12.10 -3.75
N ALA A 312 -1.82 -12.58 -3.36
CA ALA A 312 -1.58 -13.05 -2.00
C ALA A 312 -1.59 -11.90 -0.99
N ILE A 313 -1.03 -10.73 -1.36
CA ILE A 313 -1.05 -9.51 -0.52
C ILE A 313 -2.49 -8.99 -0.36
N GLU A 314 -3.23 -8.84 -1.45
CA GLU A 314 -4.62 -8.34 -1.45
C GLU A 314 -5.55 -9.30 -0.71
N LYS A 315 -5.41 -10.61 -0.94
CA LYS A 315 -6.18 -11.64 -0.21
C LYS A 315 -5.90 -11.60 1.30
N ALA A 316 -4.70 -11.20 1.72
CA ALA A 316 -4.36 -11.00 3.12
C ALA A 316 -4.87 -9.66 3.70
N GLY A 317 -5.57 -8.86 2.89
CA GLY A 317 -6.16 -7.57 3.29
C GLY A 317 -5.20 -6.39 3.22
N PHE A 318 -4.07 -6.52 2.51
CA PHE A 318 -3.09 -5.45 2.32
C PHE A 318 -3.23 -4.80 0.94
N TYR A 319 -2.93 -3.51 0.86
CA TYR A 319 -2.91 -2.73 -0.37
C TYR A 319 -1.60 -3.00 -1.13
N CYS A 320 -1.69 -3.67 -2.28
CA CYS A 320 -0.51 -4.01 -3.08
C CYS A 320 -0.15 -2.94 -4.12
N SER A 321 1.14 -2.73 -4.33
CA SER A 321 1.71 -1.94 -5.43
C SER A 321 2.79 -2.75 -6.15
N LEU A 322 3.03 -2.46 -7.42
CA LEU A 322 4.22 -2.90 -8.14
C LEU A 322 5.27 -1.78 -8.13
N TYR A 323 6.49 -2.07 -7.73
CA TYR A 323 7.65 -1.23 -8.01
C TYR A 323 8.45 -1.83 -9.16
N SER A 324 8.76 -0.99 -10.15
CA SER A 324 9.67 -1.34 -11.22
C SER A 324 10.10 -0.10 -12.00
N ASN A 325 11.23 -0.17 -12.70
CA ASN A 325 11.70 0.94 -13.54
C ASN A 325 10.98 1.00 -14.89
N LEU A 326 11.10 2.15 -15.57
CA LEU A 326 10.46 2.42 -16.86
C LEU A 326 10.70 1.32 -17.91
N ASN A 327 11.92 0.79 -17.98
CA ASN A 327 12.29 -0.24 -18.96
C ASN A 327 11.53 -1.53 -18.70
N TRP A 328 11.41 -1.94 -17.43
CA TRP A 328 10.66 -3.12 -17.04
C TRP A 328 9.17 -2.99 -17.36
N LEU A 329 8.54 -1.87 -17.00
CA LEU A 329 7.13 -1.63 -17.28
C LEU A 329 6.81 -1.61 -18.78
N LYS A 330 7.72 -1.10 -19.63
CA LYS A 330 7.52 -1.06 -21.08
C LYS A 330 7.86 -2.39 -21.77
N ASN A 331 8.96 -3.03 -21.38
CA ASN A 331 9.59 -4.06 -22.20
C ASN A 331 9.52 -5.45 -21.58
N TYR A 332 9.57 -5.58 -20.25
CA TYR A 332 9.60 -6.87 -19.57
C TYR A 332 8.24 -7.33 -19.06
N LEU A 333 7.31 -6.41 -18.85
CA LEU A 333 5.97 -6.70 -18.32
C LEU A 333 4.88 -6.46 -19.35
N ASP A 334 3.75 -7.14 -19.18
CA ASP A 334 2.49 -6.84 -19.86
C ASP A 334 1.64 -5.96 -18.94
N ASP A 335 1.95 -4.66 -18.90
CA ASP A 335 1.28 -3.67 -18.04
C ASP A 335 -0.24 -3.65 -18.19
N SER A 336 -0.76 -4.04 -19.36
CA SER A 336 -2.21 -4.10 -19.61
C SER A 336 -2.95 -5.00 -18.61
N LYS A 337 -2.28 -6.02 -18.08
CA LYS A 337 -2.79 -6.96 -17.07
C LYS A 337 -2.51 -6.53 -15.63
N LEU A 338 -1.67 -5.52 -15.43
CA LEU A 338 -1.19 -5.09 -14.11
C LEU A 338 -1.89 -3.82 -13.60
N LYS A 339 -2.75 -3.19 -14.42
CA LYS A 339 -3.49 -1.96 -14.09
C LYS A 339 -4.34 -2.00 -12.81
N ARG A 340 -4.63 -3.19 -12.26
CA ARG A 340 -5.31 -3.31 -10.96
C ARG A 340 -4.42 -2.91 -9.80
N PHE A 341 -3.10 -3.07 -9.94
CA PHE A 341 -2.12 -2.71 -8.93
C PHE A 341 -1.67 -1.28 -9.17
N ASP A 342 -1.51 -0.54 -8.09
CA ASP A 342 -0.82 0.73 -8.17
C ASP A 342 0.63 0.51 -8.61
N HIS A 343 1.18 1.51 -9.31
CA HIS A 343 2.56 1.49 -9.76
C HIS A 343 3.37 2.53 -9.00
N TRP A 344 4.51 2.09 -8.48
CA TRP A 344 5.62 2.89 -8.01
C TRP A 344 6.70 2.84 -9.10
N LEU A 345 6.70 3.87 -9.95
CA LEU A 345 7.57 3.95 -11.12
C LEU A 345 8.97 4.42 -10.70
N ALA A 346 10.02 3.70 -11.07
CA ALA A 346 11.38 4.26 -11.05
C ALA A 346 11.76 4.86 -12.41
N GLN A 347 12.08 6.16 -12.41
CA GLN A 347 12.67 6.84 -13.56
C GLN A 347 13.46 8.06 -13.09
N TRP A 348 14.79 8.00 -13.15
CA TRP A 348 15.66 9.11 -12.75
C TRP A 348 15.75 10.19 -13.84
N ALA A 349 14.77 11.10 -13.84
CA ALA A 349 14.62 12.17 -14.83
C ALA A 349 13.97 13.40 -14.18
N SER A 350 13.94 14.54 -14.89
CA SER A 350 13.24 15.74 -14.42
C SER A 350 11.72 15.60 -14.37
N ALA A 351 11.16 14.66 -15.15
CA ALA A 351 9.74 14.31 -15.14
C ALA A 351 9.53 12.87 -15.63
N PRO A 352 8.47 12.16 -15.18
CA PRO A 352 8.10 10.85 -15.70
C PRO A 352 7.72 10.93 -17.18
N THR A 353 8.16 9.94 -17.97
CA THR A 353 7.76 9.74 -19.38
C THR A 353 6.91 8.49 -19.57
N TYR A 354 6.56 7.82 -18.48
CA TYR A 354 5.66 6.68 -18.51
C TYR A 354 4.24 7.17 -18.81
N THR A 355 3.60 6.58 -19.81
CA THR A 355 2.23 6.93 -20.22
C THR A 355 1.15 6.09 -19.54
N GLY A 356 1.56 5.03 -18.82
CA GLY A 356 0.66 4.24 -17.97
C GLY A 356 0.35 4.97 -16.66
N ALA A 357 -0.63 4.47 -15.91
CA ALA A 357 -1.00 5.04 -14.62
C ALA A 357 0.01 4.63 -13.54
N PHE A 358 0.40 5.57 -12.68
CA PHE A 358 1.22 5.32 -11.51
C PHE A 358 0.76 6.23 -10.36
N GLY A 359 0.98 5.78 -9.13
CA GLY A 359 0.61 6.53 -7.93
C GLY A 359 1.82 7.09 -7.18
N MET A 360 3.01 6.56 -7.46
CA MET A 360 4.27 7.00 -6.86
C MET A 360 5.40 6.99 -7.91
N TRP A 361 6.36 7.89 -7.77
CA TRP A 361 7.51 8.01 -8.65
C TRP A 361 8.80 8.15 -7.85
N GLN A 362 9.73 7.21 -8.03
CA GLN A 362 11.12 7.35 -7.61
C GLN A 362 11.87 8.18 -8.65
N SER A 363 12.26 9.39 -8.24
CA SER A 363 12.81 10.44 -9.11
C SER A 363 14.34 10.52 -9.10
N SER A 364 15.00 10.00 -8.05
CA SER A 364 16.46 9.95 -7.95
C SER A 364 16.90 8.78 -7.07
N SER A 365 18.07 8.21 -7.36
CA SER A 365 18.81 7.28 -6.49
C SER A 365 20.04 7.92 -5.82
N THR A 366 20.21 9.23 -6.04
CA THR A 366 21.36 10.01 -5.55
C THR A 366 20.92 11.24 -4.76
N GLY A 367 19.67 11.23 -4.27
CA GLY A 367 19.13 12.30 -3.46
C GLY A 367 19.89 12.49 -2.15
N LYS A 368 19.74 13.69 -1.58
CA LYS A 368 20.31 14.08 -0.29
C LYS A 368 19.17 14.54 0.61
N VAL A 369 19.06 13.93 1.79
CA VAL A 369 18.06 14.27 2.80
C VAL A 369 18.78 14.39 4.14
N ASN A 370 18.51 15.50 4.85
CA ASN A 370 19.09 15.71 6.17
C ASN A 370 18.70 14.59 7.14
N GLY A 371 19.70 14.06 7.85
CA GLY A 371 19.52 12.92 8.76
C GLY A 371 19.88 11.55 8.17
N ILE A 372 20.23 11.49 6.88
CA ILE A 372 20.74 10.28 6.22
C ILE A 372 22.15 10.54 5.71
N SER A 373 23.08 9.62 5.98
CA SER A 373 24.44 9.68 5.45
C SER A 373 24.49 9.11 4.05
N GLY A 374 25.12 9.82 3.10
CA GLY A 374 25.30 9.32 1.73
C GLY A 374 24.13 9.65 0.81
N ASN A 375 23.82 8.73 -0.11
CA ASN A 375 22.71 8.86 -1.06
C ASN A 375 21.45 8.22 -0.49
N VAL A 376 20.30 8.77 -0.85
CA VAL A 376 18.98 8.17 -0.59
C VAL A 376 18.11 8.33 -1.83
N ASP A 377 17.25 7.34 -2.04
CA ASP A 377 16.27 7.36 -3.10
C ASP A 377 15.15 8.34 -2.73
N THR A 378 14.72 9.18 -3.67
CA THR A 378 13.70 10.21 -3.42
C THR A 378 12.44 9.98 -4.22
N ASP A 379 11.31 9.99 -3.52
CA ASP A 379 10.02 9.64 -4.06
C ASP A 379 9.03 10.79 -4.05
N ILE A 380 8.08 10.72 -4.97
CA ILE A 380 6.93 11.60 -5.03
C ILE A 380 5.68 10.74 -5.11
N ALA A 381 4.78 10.87 -4.12
CA ALA A 381 3.45 10.28 -4.20
C ALA A 381 2.46 11.28 -4.80
N TYR A 382 1.66 10.80 -5.74
CA TYR A 382 0.59 11.53 -6.43
C TYR A 382 -0.81 11.15 -5.91
N LYS A 383 -0.85 10.20 -4.96
CA LYS A 383 -2.07 9.71 -4.33
C LYS A 383 -1.99 9.88 -2.83
N ASP A 384 -3.14 10.20 -2.24
CA ASP A 384 -3.33 10.18 -0.79
C ASP A 384 -3.53 8.73 -0.33
N TYR A 385 -2.43 7.98 -0.28
CA TYR A 385 -2.42 6.60 0.20
C TYR A 385 -3.00 6.44 1.62
N PRO A 386 -2.68 7.31 2.60
CA PRO A 386 -3.29 7.22 3.92
C PRO A 386 -4.82 7.22 3.86
N THR A 387 -5.43 8.13 3.10
CA THR A 387 -6.89 8.17 2.95
C THR A 387 -7.42 6.96 2.19
N ILE A 388 -6.81 6.60 1.06
CA ILE A 388 -7.24 5.45 0.22
C ILE A 388 -7.25 4.16 1.05
N ILE A 389 -6.15 3.87 1.75
CA ILE A 389 -5.94 2.60 2.45
C ILE A 389 -6.86 2.51 3.69
N LYS A 390 -6.96 3.59 4.47
CA LYS A 390 -7.81 3.59 5.67
C LYS A 390 -9.30 3.53 5.33
N ASN A 391 -9.76 4.25 4.30
CA ASN A 391 -11.15 4.21 3.87
C ASN A 391 -11.55 2.83 3.32
N ALA A 392 -10.62 2.16 2.63
CA ALA A 392 -10.82 0.80 2.15
C ALA A 392 -10.70 -0.26 3.26
N LYS A 393 -10.35 0.12 4.50
CA LYS A 393 -10.07 -0.79 5.63
C LYS A 393 -9.02 -1.85 5.29
N LEU A 394 -8.03 -1.44 4.49
CA LEU A 394 -6.89 -2.27 4.11
C LEU A 394 -5.73 -2.08 5.08
N ASN A 395 -4.69 -2.91 4.94
CA ASN A 395 -3.51 -2.94 5.81
C ASN A 395 -3.83 -3.18 7.29
N GLY A 396 -5.02 -3.72 7.61
CA GLY A 396 -5.48 -3.94 8.98
C GLY A 396 -6.08 -2.71 9.68
N PHE A 397 -6.37 -1.63 8.95
CA PHE A 397 -7.15 -0.52 9.49
C PHE A 397 -8.65 -0.88 9.59
N THR A 398 -9.31 -0.41 10.64
CA THR A 398 -10.75 -0.63 10.87
C THR A 398 -11.60 0.62 10.59
N GLY A 399 -10.97 1.79 10.45
CA GLY A 399 -11.64 3.05 10.11
C GLY A 399 -10.68 4.18 9.74
N SER A 400 -11.24 5.25 9.15
CA SER A 400 -10.51 6.40 8.62
C SER A 400 -9.73 7.19 9.68
N GLY A 401 -10.23 7.26 10.92
CA GLY A 401 -9.60 7.97 12.03
C GLY A 401 -8.54 7.18 12.81
N GLN A 402 -8.23 5.93 12.43
CA GLN A 402 -7.27 5.12 13.17
C GLN A 402 -5.84 5.67 12.99
N THR A 403 -5.20 5.99 14.11
CA THR A 403 -3.78 6.36 14.16
C THR A 403 -2.91 5.11 14.05
N PRO A 404 -1.87 5.10 13.21
CA PRO A 404 -0.98 3.95 13.17
C PRO A 404 -0.13 3.89 14.44
N THR A 405 -0.05 2.70 15.02
CA THR A 405 0.73 2.45 16.23
C THR A 405 1.55 1.19 16.05
N VAL A 406 2.87 1.27 16.24
CA VAL A 406 3.71 0.07 16.23
C VAL A 406 3.26 -0.85 17.37
N PRO A 407 3.06 -2.16 17.11
CA PRO A 407 2.72 -3.11 18.16
C PRO A 407 3.76 -3.06 19.28
N THR A 408 3.28 -2.94 20.52
CA THR A 408 4.11 -3.14 21.71
C THR A 408 4.69 -4.55 21.63
N GLN A 409 6.01 -4.65 21.52
CA GLN A 409 6.69 -5.93 21.66
C GLN A 409 6.48 -6.41 23.11
N PRO A 410 6.26 -7.71 23.35
CA PRO A 410 6.16 -8.22 24.71
C PRO A 410 7.40 -7.82 25.51
N ASP A 411 7.19 -7.40 26.76
CA ASP A 411 8.27 -6.97 27.64
C ASP A 411 9.36 -8.04 27.72
N PRO A 412 10.64 -7.65 27.71
CA PRO A 412 11.73 -8.59 27.86
C PRO A 412 11.59 -9.40 29.15
N GLN A 413 11.47 -10.71 29.02
CA GLN A 413 11.85 -11.61 30.10
C GLN A 413 13.36 -11.42 30.38
N PRO A 414 13.79 -11.43 31.65
CA PRO A 414 15.19 -11.20 31.99
C PRO A 414 16.05 -12.36 31.48
N SER A 415 17.02 -12.10 30.59
CA SER A 415 18.06 -13.08 30.29
C SER A 415 19.38 -12.42 29.90
N ALA A 416 20.48 -12.96 30.45
CA ALA A 416 21.90 -12.83 30.07
C ALA A 416 22.35 -11.54 29.34
N SER A 417 23.23 -10.76 29.98
CA SER A 417 23.74 -9.48 29.46
C SER A 417 24.74 -9.63 28.31
N PHE A 418 24.24 -9.79 27.08
CA PHE A 418 25.03 -9.54 25.86
C PHE A 418 25.28 -8.04 25.68
N LYS A 419 26.35 -7.68 24.95
CA LYS A 419 26.66 -6.30 24.52
C LYS A 419 27.08 -6.27 23.05
N LYS A 420 26.97 -5.09 22.44
CA LYS A 420 27.50 -4.86 21.08
C LYS A 420 28.98 -5.26 21.00
N GLY A 421 29.33 -6.02 19.96
CA GLY A 421 30.66 -6.55 19.73
C GLY A 421 30.91 -7.94 20.32
N ASP A 422 30.01 -8.48 21.14
CA ASP A 422 30.12 -9.86 21.59
C ASP A 422 30.04 -10.82 20.41
N LEU A 423 30.89 -11.85 20.41
CA LEU A 423 30.79 -12.96 19.46
C LEU A 423 29.87 -14.02 20.05
N VAL A 424 28.80 -14.33 19.32
CA VAL A 424 27.75 -15.26 19.77
C VAL A 424 27.53 -16.38 18.76
N LYS A 425 27.19 -17.55 19.29
CA LYS A 425 26.71 -18.71 18.55
C LYS A 425 25.22 -18.85 18.80
N ILE A 426 24.49 -19.19 17.75
CA ILE A 426 23.06 -19.45 17.83
C ILE A 426 22.84 -20.88 18.32
N THR A 427 22.17 -21.03 19.45
CA THR A 427 21.74 -22.32 20.01
C THR A 427 20.29 -22.63 19.69
N GLY A 428 19.47 -21.60 19.48
CA GLY A 428 18.06 -21.74 19.13
C GLY A 428 17.81 -22.17 17.69
N THR A 429 16.54 -22.47 17.43
CA THR A 429 16.06 -22.85 16.09
C THR A 429 15.30 -21.74 15.39
N LYS A 430 14.95 -20.65 16.09
CA LYS A 430 14.11 -19.57 15.57
C LYS A 430 14.75 -18.21 15.79
N TYR A 431 14.63 -17.32 14.78
CA TYR A 431 14.88 -15.90 14.95
C TYR A 431 13.87 -15.32 15.95
N TYR A 432 14.15 -14.11 16.45
CA TYR A 432 13.22 -13.37 17.33
C TYR A 432 11.83 -13.20 16.69
N SER A 433 11.76 -13.18 15.35
CA SER A 433 10.51 -13.14 14.59
C SER A 433 9.71 -14.46 14.57
N GLY A 434 10.21 -15.52 15.22
CA GLY A 434 9.62 -16.87 15.22
C GLY A 434 9.95 -17.75 14.00
N LYS A 435 10.71 -17.25 13.02
CA LYS A 435 11.09 -18.00 11.79
C LYS A 435 12.27 -18.93 12.04
N THR A 436 12.25 -20.11 11.42
CA THR A 436 13.35 -21.07 11.53
C THR A 436 14.66 -20.47 11.01
N ILE A 437 15.73 -20.58 11.80
CA ILE A 437 17.07 -20.14 11.43
C ILE A 437 17.67 -21.16 10.45
N PRO A 438 18.11 -20.74 9.25
CA PRO A 438 18.73 -21.62 8.27
C PRO A 438 19.95 -22.34 8.84
N ALA A 439 20.20 -23.58 8.38
CA ALA A 439 21.32 -24.39 8.85
C ALA A 439 22.67 -23.68 8.69
N TRP A 440 22.87 -22.98 7.57
CA TRP A 440 24.11 -22.23 7.30
C TRP A 440 24.33 -21.06 8.28
N VAL A 441 23.24 -20.46 8.81
CA VAL A 441 23.33 -19.38 9.78
C VAL A 441 23.70 -19.92 11.16
N LYS A 442 23.09 -21.05 11.56
CA LYS A 442 23.43 -21.74 12.82
C LYS A 442 24.85 -22.31 12.84
N ALA A 443 25.41 -22.62 11.67
CA ALA A 443 26.76 -23.14 11.52
C ALA A 443 27.86 -22.08 11.71
N LYS A 444 27.50 -20.79 11.88
CA LYS A 444 28.43 -19.67 12.01
C LYS A 444 28.29 -18.98 13.37
N ASN A 445 29.36 -18.29 13.75
CA ASN A 445 29.37 -17.34 14.85
C ASN A 445 29.17 -15.93 14.30
N TRP A 446 28.54 -15.07 15.11
CA TRP A 446 28.09 -13.76 14.69
C TRP A 446 28.40 -12.68 15.72
N TYR A 447 28.75 -11.49 15.27
CA TYR A 447 28.91 -10.34 16.14
C TYR A 447 27.55 -9.72 16.48
N VAL A 448 27.34 -9.45 17.77
CA VAL A 448 26.21 -8.68 18.27
C VAL A 448 26.33 -7.24 17.80
N LEU A 449 25.33 -6.77 17.08
CA LEU A 449 25.21 -5.39 16.60
C LEU A 449 24.43 -4.52 17.59
N GLN A 450 23.38 -5.06 18.22
CA GLN A 450 22.50 -4.33 19.14
C GLN A 450 21.87 -5.28 20.15
N VAL A 451 21.63 -4.79 21.35
CA VAL A 451 20.87 -5.49 22.41
C VAL A 451 19.73 -4.59 22.86
N ASN A 452 18.53 -5.15 22.94
CA ASN A 452 17.35 -4.50 23.51
C ASN A 452 16.55 -5.54 24.30
N GLY A 453 16.85 -5.68 25.59
CA GLY A 453 16.29 -6.74 26.42
C GLY A 453 16.65 -8.13 25.90
N SER A 454 15.65 -8.99 25.70
CA SER A 454 15.81 -10.33 25.14
C SER A 454 16.05 -10.34 23.61
N ARG A 455 15.94 -9.19 22.93
CA ARG A 455 16.18 -9.09 21.49
C ARG A 455 17.62 -8.70 21.20
N VAL A 456 18.39 -9.61 20.62
CA VAL A 456 19.78 -9.40 20.23
C VAL A 456 19.92 -9.44 18.71
N VAL A 457 20.37 -8.35 18.10
CA VAL A 457 20.65 -8.29 16.66
C VAL A 457 22.06 -8.79 16.41
N ILE A 458 22.19 -9.81 15.57
CA ILE A 458 23.48 -10.33 15.09
C ILE A 458 23.69 -9.91 13.63
N ASP A 459 24.92 -9.54 13.26
CA ASP A 459 25.19 -9.02 11.91
C ASP A 459 26.32 -9.72 11.17
N LYS A 460 27.57 -9.34 11.44
CA LYS A 460 28.73 -9.87 10.71
C LYS A 460 29.11 -11.25 11.23
N SER A 461 29.33 -12.19 10.32
CA SER A 461 29.91 -13.49 10.68
C SER A 461 31.37 -13.32 11.12
N GLU A 462 31.85 -14.24 11.96
CA GLU A 462 33.23 -14.25 12.45
C GLU A 462 34.28 -14.24 11.32
N ASP A 463 33.99 -14.93 10.22
CA ASP A 463 34.84 -14.97 9.02
C ASP A 463 34.76 -13.70 8.16
N GLY A 464 33.90 -12.74 8.51
CA GLY A 464 33.68 -11.49 7.79
C GLY A 464 32.97 -11.63 6.44
N LYS A 465 32.56 -12.85 6.04
CA LYS A 465 32.02 -13.13 4.69
C LYS A 465 30.51 -12.87 4.56
N HIS A 466 29.80 -12.78 5.68
CA HIS A 466 28.35 -12.62 5.68
C HIS A 466 27.90 -11.53 6.65
N ALA A 467 26.82 -10.84 6.30
CA ALA A 467 26.15 -9.84 7.12
C ALA A 467 24.63 -10.06 7.03
N ILE A 468 23.99 -10.42 8.14
CA ILE A 468 22.57 -10.80 8.16
C ILE A 468 21.68 -9.83 8.94
N CYS A 469 22.26 -8.98 9.80
CA CYS A 469 21.58 -8.02 10.66
C CYS A 469 20.22 -8.53 11.22
N SER A 470 20.17 -9.76 11.74
CA SER A 470 18.93 -10.45 12.10
C SER A 470 18.76 -10.56 13.62
N PRO A 471 17.56 -10.33 14.18
CA PRO A 471 17.33 -10.47 15.62
C PRO A 471 17.12 -11.94 16.03
N VAL A 472 17.74 -12.34 17.13
CA VAL A 472 17.63 -13.65 17.80
C VAL A 472 17.26 -13.41 19.26
N ASN A 473 16.55 -14.35 19.90
CA ASN A 473 16.34 -14.27 21.34
C ASN A 473 17.68 -14.43 22.06
N ALA A 474 17.92 -13.62 23.09
CA ALA A 474 19.07 -13.74 23.97
C ALA A 474 19.20 -15.16 24.56
N ALA A 475 18.08 -15.78 24.93
CA ALA A 475 18.04 -17.17 25.40
C ALA A 475 18.49 -18.21 24.35
N ASP A 476 18.42 -17.86 23.06
CA ASP A 476 18.81 -18.68 21.91
C ASP A 476 20.24 -18.38 21.43
N LEU A 477 21.01 -17.62 22.22
CA LEU A 477 22.40 -17.25 21.96
C LEU A 477 23.30 -17.74 23.07
N GLN A 478 24.53 -18.09 22.69
CA GLN A 478 25.61 -18.42 23.60
C GLN A 478 26.86 -17.63 23.21
N LEU A 479 27.55 -17.04 24.19
CA LEU A 479 28.84 -16.40 23.93
C LEU A 479 29.87 -17.44 23.43
N VAL A 480 30.58 -17.10 22.37
CA VAL A 480 31.71 -17.90 21.87
C VAL A 480 32.95 -17.39 22.58
N ASN A 481 33.41 -18.14 23.60
CA ASN A 481 34.65 -17.96 24.37
C ASN A 481 35.01 -16.49 24.67
N ALA A 482 34.59 -16.01 25.85
CA ALA A 482 34.92 -14.68 26.36
C ALA A 482 36.44 -14.41 26.31
N LYS A 483 36.86 -13.55 25.38
CA LYS A 483 38.17 -12.88 25.45
C LYS A 483 37.96 -11.52 26.10
N PRO A 484 38.72 -11.16 27.16
CA PRO A 484 38.54 -9.88 27.82
C PRO A 484 38.87 -8.72 26.87
N SER A 485 38.03 -7.68 26.83
CA SER A 485 38.13 -6.61 25.83
C SER A 485 39.20 -5.56 26.13
N LYS A 486 39.82 -5.58 27.32
CA LYS A 486 40.86 -4.63 27.72
C LYS A 486 42.19 -5.34 27.87
N THR A 487 43.24 -4.70 27.35
CA THR A 487 44.63 -5.13 27.54
C THR A 487 45.05 -4.96 29.00
N VAL A 488 46.12 -5.66 29.38
CA VAL A 488 46.75 -5.53 30.71
C VAL A 488 47.17 -4.07 30.98
N ASP A 489 47.62 -3.33 29.95
CA ASP A 489 48.03 -1.92 30.08
C ASP A 489 46.85 -0.98 30.35
N GLU A 490 45.73 -1.17 29.65
CA GLU A 490 44.50 -0.39 29.85
C GLU A 490 43.94 -0.59 31.26
N LEU A 491 43.91 -1.84 31.73
CA LEU A 491 43.47 -2.16 33.09
C LEU A 491 44.40 -1.61 34.15
N ALA A 492 45.72 -1.66 33.92
CA ALA A 492 46.69 -1.09 34.84
C ALA A 492 46.48 0.42 35.02
N ARG A 493 46.21 1.15 33.92
CA ARG A 493 45.88 2.59 33.99
C ARG A 493 44.57 2.87 34.71
N GLU A 494 43.56 2.03 34.54
CA GLU A 494 42.29 2.17 35.28
C GLU A 494 42.42 1.84 36.76
N VAL A 495 43.28 0.87 37.11
CA VAL A 495 43.63 0.55 38.50
C VAL A 495 44.32 1.74 39.16
N ILE A 496 45.27 2.40 38.47
CA ILE A 496 45.93 3.62 38.95
C ILE A 496 44.92 4.76 39.17
N ARG A 497 43.89 4.86 38.31
CA ARG A 497 42.78 5.80 38.46
C ARG A 497 41.76 5.41 39.55
N GLY A 498 41.96 4.29 40.25
CA GLY A 498 41.12 3.86 41.37
C GLY A 498 39.80 3.17 40.99
N LEU A 499 39.57 2.89 39.70
CA LEU A 499 38.28 2.38 39.22
C LEU A 499 37.98 0.92 39.64
N TRP A 500 39.01 0.21 40.07
CA TRP A 500 38.96 -1.21 40.43
C TRP A 500 39.10 -1.45 41.93
N GLY A 501 38.98 -0.43 42.78
CA GLY A 501 39.16 -0.58 44.22
C GLY A 501 40.60 -0.85 44.64
N ASN A 502 40.80 -1.28 45.89
CA ASN A 502 42.11 -1.50 46.50
C ASN A 502 42.24 -2.91 47.10
N GLY A 503 43.48 -3.38 47.26
CA GLY A 503 43.81 -4.67 47.89
C GLY A 503 42.98 -5.85 47.37
N THR A 504 42.30 -6.53 48.30
CA THR A 504 41.49 -7.73 48.02
C THR A 504 40.27 -7.44 47.14
N ASP A 505 39.66 -6.25 47.23
CA ASP A 505 38.51 -5.87 46.39
C ASP A 505 38.91 -5.84 44.91
N ARG A 506 40.06 -5.25 44.61
CA ARG A 506 40.63 -5.23 43.26
C ARG A 506 40.86 -6.63 42.70
N LYS A 507 41.47 -7.51 43.50
CA LYS A 507 41.74 -8.89 43.11
C LYS A 507 40.46 -9.65 42.78
N ASN A 508 39.45 -9.49 43.62
CA ASN A 508 38.15 -10.14 43.42
C ASN A 508 37.45 -9.60 42.17
N ARG A 509 37.44 -8.27 41.97
CA ARG A 509 36.77 -7.63 40.84
C ARG A 509 37.44 -7.93 39.49
N LEU A 510 38.77 -7.96 39.43
CA LEU A 510 39.50 -8.31 38.20
C LEU A 510 39.34 -9.80 37.86
N THR A 511 39.46 -10.69 38.85
CA THR A 511 39.28 -12.15 38.66
C THR A 511 37.84 -12.49 38.26
N ALA A 512 36.84 -11.89 38.93
CA ALA A 512 35.43 -12.06 38.58
C ALA A 512 35.10 -11.54 37.18
N ALA A 513 35.83 -10.51 36.71
CA ALA A 513 35.72 -9.99 35.35
C ALA A 513 36.54 -10.80 34.32
N GLY A 514 37.15 -11.92 34.72
CA GLY A 514 37.87 -12.83 33.82
C GLY A 514 39.28 -12.36 33.44
N TYR A 515 39.85 -11.40 34.17
CA TYR A 515 41.21 -10.90 33.96
C TYR A 515 42.21 -11.57 34.91
N ASP A 516 43.45 -11.74 34.43
CA ASP A 516 44.56 -12.16 35.29
C ASP A 516 45.00 -10.98 36.17
N TYR A 517 44.59 -11.03 37.44
CA TYR A 517 44.96 -10.05 38.45
C TYR A 517 46.49 -9.88 38.57
N ASN A 518 47.26 -10.97 38.50
CA ASN A 518 48.70 -10.91 38.71
C ASN A 518 49.38 -10.17 37.55
N ALA A 519 48.95 -10.42 36.31
CA ALA A 519 49.46 -9.71 35.14
C ALA A 519 49.14 -8.21 35.19
N VAL A 520 47.90 -7.84 35.56
CA VAL A 520 47.50 -6.43 35.72
C VAL A 520 48.25 -5.75 36.85
N GLN A 521 48.40 -6.40 38.01
CA GLN A 521 49.09 -5.83 39.15
C GLN A 521 50.61 -5.68 38.90
N ALA A 522 51.23 -6.61 38.17
CA ALA A 522 52.61 -6.47 37.73
C ALA A 522 52.79 -5.23 36.84
N ARG A 523 51.87 -5.01 35.89
CA ARG A 523 51.92 -3.84 35.02
C ARG A 523 51.64 -2.53 35.74
N VAL A 524 50.75 -2.51 36.73
CA VAL A 524 50.55 -1.34 37.62
C VAL A 524 51.84 -0.97 38.33
N ASN A 525 52.58 -1.96 38.84
CA ASN A 525 53.84 -1.74 39.54
C ASN A 525 54.94 -1.21 38.60
N GLU A 526 54.93 -1.61 37.33
CA GLU A 526 55.83 -1.05 36.31
C GLU A 526 55.50 0.41 35.97
N LEU A 527 54.21 0.77 35.90
CA LEU A 527 53.76 2.13 35.55
C LEU A 527 53.88 3.15 36.71
N LEU A 528 54.12 2.69 37.94
CA LEU A 528 54.26 3.53 39.15
C LEU A 528 55.71 3.64 39.65
N LYS A 529 56.67 2.98 38.98
CA LYS A 529 58.11 3.26 39.10
C LYS A 529 58.46 4.41 38.17
#